data_AF-A0A3P7ICT9-F1
#
_entry.id   AF-A0A3P7ICT9-F1
#
_cell.length_a   1.000
_cell.length_b   1.000
_cell.length_c   1.000
_cell.angle_alpha   90.00
_cell.angle_beta   90.00
_cell.angle_gamma   90.00
#
_symmetry.space_group_name_H-M   'P 1'
#
loop_
_entity.id
_entity.type
_entity.pdbx_description
1 polymer ?
#
loop_
_entity_poly.entity_id
_entity_poly.type
_entity_poly.pdbx_seq_one_letter_code
_entity_poly.pdbx_strand_id
1 'polypeptide(L)'
;MGKTRATPSRNSTASALAGGSSKSAQRGRIKGITKGNESTQEISPQIDVKPPTQYFKYTNEECLKRYSTLTSVEQFDTSYPGNLKEKLIRGALKANRGSLPCFLCQKFLSTSLGLALHIRKCRAQASDSQQDEDSPSKPRLQLKKQTHASEVEISSLEQLKEEPSLWLRIDDIKKLDVLKRLFTNERKIECFAIPKEGRKCPILTSYEAAIKHLDSCVLPMYLTFIGERASLFRKLDTKLQTRYIREAMNLKLELPCLVCGRMFAHHYGLRYHVERCNVPEEVGIAFG
;
A
#
# COMPACT_ATOMS: atom_id res chain seq x y z
N MET A 1 35.61 -36.01 32.60
CA MET A 1 36.15 -36.29 31.24
C MET A 1 35.26 -35.56 30.23
N GLY A 2 35.52 -34.35 29.73
CA GLY A 2 36.77 -33.63 29.50
C GLY A 2 37.20 -33.77 28.04
N LYS A 3 36.52 -33.11 27.09
CA LYS A 3 36.95 -32.91 25.69
C LYS A 3 36.25 -31.70 25.06
N THR A 4 36.87 -30.54 25.24
CA THR A 4 36.72 -29.34 24.41
C THR A 4 37.42 -29.56 23.07
N ARG A 5 36.86 -29.05 21.96
CA ARG A 5 37.65 -28.82 20.74
C ARG A 5 37.22 -27.53 20.06
N ALA A 6 38.24 -26.76 19.74
CA ALA A 6 38.24 -25.38 19.32
C ALA A 6 37.90 -25.16 17.83
N THR A 7 37.46 -23.94 17.56
CA THR A 7 37.42 -23.22 16.28
C THR A 7 38.82 -23.02 15.66
N PRO A 8 38.88 -22.71 14.36
CA PRO A 8 39.88 -21.80 13.84
C PRO A 8 39.25 -20.52 13.30
N SER A 9 39.73 -19.42 13.86
CA SER A 9 39.70 -18.07 13.30
C SER A 9 40.79 -17.96 12.22
N ARG A 10 40.52 -17.22 11.13
CA ARG A 10 41.57 -16.72 10.25
C ARG A 10 41.26 -15.31 9.74
N ASN A 11 42.31 -14.50 9.81
CA ASN A 11 42.36 -13.04 9.74
C ASN A 11 42.25 -12.45 8.32
N SER A 12 41.61 -11.27 8.27
CA SER A 12 42.10 -9.95 7.80
C SER A 12 43.18 -9.84 6.72
N THR A 13 42.91 -9.03 5.69
CA THR A 13 43.69 -7.91 5.06
C THR A 13 43.27 -7.75 3.58
N ALA A 14 43.40 -6.63 2.86
CA ALA A 14 43.35 -5.19 3.07
C ALA A 14 43.55 -4.56 1.67
N SER A 15 42.82 -3.47 1.38
CA SER A 15 43.27 -2.28 0.64
C SER A 15 43.55 -2.26 -0.88
N ALA A 16 43.38 -1.02 -1.39
CA ALA A 16 43.88 -0.36 -2.60
C ALA A 16 42.94 -0.40 -3.83
N LEU A 17 42.33 0.69 -4.32
CA LEU A 17 42.75 2.04 -4.74
C LEU A 17 42.85 2.17 -6.28
N ALA A 18 42.63 3.41 -6.75
CA ALA A 18 42.64 3.94 -8.12
C ALA A 18 41.35 3.68 -8.91
N GLY A 19 40.61 4.69 -9.41
CA GLY A 19 41.01 5.83 -10.24
C GLY A 19 40.23 5.66 -11.56
N GLY A 20 39.70 6.62 -12.31
CA GLY A 20 39.62 8.07 -12.30
C GLY A 20 38.74 8.47 -13.49
N SER A 21 38.42 9.76 -13.58
CA SER A 21 38.16 10.54 -14.80
C SER A 21 37.09 10.16 -15.85
N SER A 22 36.09 11.04 -15.89
CA SER A 22 35.80 11.95 -17.01
C SER A 22 35.05 11.48 -18.28
N LYS A 23 34.01 12.27 -18.57
CA LYS A 23 33.69 12.92 -19.85
C LYS A 23 32.91 12.16 -20.95
N SER A 24 31.79 12.81 -21.29
CA SER A 24 31.46 13.31 -22.63
C SER A 24 30.47 12.52 -23.49
N ALA A 25 29.67 13.34 -24.17
CA ALA A 25 28.55 13.07 -25.04
C ALA A 25 28.94 12.50 -26.42
N GLN A 26 27.97 11.84 -27.06
CA GLN A 26 27.75 11.74 -28.52
C GLN A 26 26.34 11.14 -28.66
N ARG A 27 25.30 11.76 -29.23
CA ARG A 27 25.08 12.36 -30.56
C ARG A 27 25.47 11.46 -31.74
N GLY A 28 24.43 10.99 -32.44
CA GLY A 28 24.44 10.33 -33.74
C GLY A 28 23.39 9.20 -33.78
N ARG A 29 22.59 8.96 -34.82
CA ARG A 29 22.50 9.54 -36.17
C ARG A 29 21.19 9.04 -36.82
N ILE A 30 20.77 9.84 -37.79
CA ILE A 30 19.59 9.84 -38.67
C ILE A 30 19.58 8.67 -39.69
N LYS A 31 18.38 8.22 -40.10
CA LYS A 31 17.86 7.99 -41.49
C LYS A 31 16.80 6.86 -41.50
N GLY A 32 15.65 6.94 -42.16
CA GLY A 32 15.08 7.98 -43.03
C GLY A 32 13.77 7.54 -43.73
N ILE A 33 13.29 8.41 -44.63
CA ILE A 33 12.57 8.13 -45.91
C ILE A 33 11.07 7.78 -45.80
N THR A 34 10.15 8.75 -45.87
CA THR A 34 9.45 9.40 -47.04
C THR A 34 8.34 8.60 -47.74
N LYS A 35 7.14 9.19 -47.76
CA LYS A 35 6.12 9.33 -48.85
C LYS A 35 4.83 9.77 -48.13
N GLY A 36 4.16 10.89 -48.42
CA GLY A 36 3.87 11.54 -49.68
C GLY A 36 2.34 11.50 -49.85
N ASN A 37 1.67 12.64 -49.67
CA ASN A 37 0.50 13.05 -50.46
C ASN A 37 0.01 14.45 -50.02
N GLU A 38 0.13 15.37 -50.95
CA GLU A 38 -0.56 16.66 -51.01
C GLU A 38 -2.08 16.45 -51.11
N SER A 39 -2.84 17.31 -50.44
CA SER A 39 -4.06 17.86 -51.01
C SER A 39 -4.35 19.21 -50.37
N THR A 40 -4.14 20.24 -51.19
CA THR A 40 -4.39 21.66 -50.93
C THR A 40 -5.89 21.93 -50.98
N GLN A 41 -6.46 22.46 -49.91
CA GLN A 41 -7.73 23.19 -49.95
C GLN A 41 -7.65 24.46 -49.10
N GLU A 42 -8.30 25.48 -49.64
CA GLU A 42 -8.18 26.90 -49.36
C GLU A 42 -8.57 27.28 -47.93
N ILE A 43 -7.74 28.11 -47.30
CA ILE A 43 -7.93 28.65 -45.96
C ILE A 43 -8.61 30.03 -46.10
N SER A 44 -9.89 30.10 -45.76
CA SER A 44 -10.51 31.36 -45.32
C SER A 44 -10.03 31.68 -43.90
N PRO A 45 -9.64 32.93 -43.57
CA PRO A 45 -9.19 33.29 -42.24
C PRO A 45 -10.41 33.46 -41.31
N GLN A 46 -10.89 32.36 -40.73
CA GLN A 46 -11.68 32.47 -39.52
C GLN A 46 -10.72 32.77 -38.36
N ILE A 47 -10.88 33.97 -37.80
CA ILE A 47 -10.23 34.38 -36.56
C ILE A 47 -10.83 33.53 -35.45
N ASP A 48 -10.26 32.34 -35.28
CA ASP A 48 -10.55 31.43 -34.20
C ASP A 48 -9.86 32.00 -32.95
N VAL A 49 -10.58 32.84 -32.23
CA VAL A 49 -10.17 33.33 -30.90
C VAL A 49 -10.18 32.14 -29.96
N LYS A 50 -9.08 31.37 -29.97
CA LYS A 50 -8.81 30.36 -28.94
C LYS A 50 -8.92 31.05 -27.59
N PRO A 51 -9.82 30.61 -26.70
CA PRO A 51 -9.89 31.17 -25.36
C PRO A 51 -8.51 30.99 -24.70
N PRO A 52 -8.03 31.99 -23.94
CA PRO A 52 -6.71 31.95 -23.35
C PRO A 52 -6.60 30.68 -22.51
N THR A 53 -5.66 29.81 -22.89
CA THR A 53 -5.36 28.60 -22.14
C THR A 53 -4.85 29.07 -20.79
N GLN A 54 -5.72 29.05 -19.78
CA GLN A 54 -5.35 29.48 -18.43
C GLN A 54 -4.16 28.62 -17.97
N TYR A 55 -2.99 29.25 -17.95
CA TYR A 55 -1.75 28.63 -17.54
C TYR A 55 -1.84 28.35 -16.04
N PHE A 56 -1.85 27.08 -15.67
CA PHE A 56 -1.83 26.65 -14.28
C PHE A 56 -0.42 26.89 -13.72
N LYS A 57 -0.22 27.99 -12.97
CA LYS A 57 1.07 28.45 -12.46
C LYS A 57 1.28 28.17 -10.95
N TYR A 58 0.82 27.03 -10.44
CA TYR A 58 1.03 26.68 -9.04
C TYR A 58 2.11 25.62 -8.87
N THR A 59 3.02 25.85 -7.91
CA THR A 59 3.96 24.82 -7.45
C THR A 59 3.21 23.73 -6.66
N ASN A 60 3.82 22.56 -6.45
CA ASN A 60 3.18 21.48 -5.69
C ASN A 60 2.82 21.92 -4.26
N GLU A 61 3.68 22.72 -3.62
CA GLU A 61 3.49 23.24 -2.26
C GLU A 61 2.38 24.29 -2.20
N GLU A 62 2.30 25.17 -3.18
CA GLU A 62 1.19 26.11 -3.31
C GLU A 62 -0.14 25.40 -3.54
N CYS A 63 -0.14 24.33 -4.34
CA CYS A 63 -1.31 23.50 -4.53
C CYS A 63 -1.78 22.90 -3.20
N LEU A 64 -0.85 22.41 -2.36
CA LEU A 64 -1.19 21.86 -1.05
C LEU A 64 -1.76 22.93 -0.12
N LYS A 65 -1.12 24.10 -0.03
CA LYS A 65 -1.61 25.23 0.79
C LYS A 65 -3.02 25.63 0.38
N ARG A 66 -3.27 25.82 -0.92
CA ARG A 66 -4.59 26.20 -1.41
C ARG A 66 -5.63 25.11 -1.26
N TYR A 67 -5.23 23.85 -1.40
CA TYR A 67 -6.12 22.73 -1.13
C TYR A 67 -6.53 22.68 0.35
N SER A 68 -5.60 22.93 1.27
CA SER A 68 -5.87 22.91 2.72
C SER A 68 -6.80 24.03 3.20
N THR A 69 -6.94 25.11 2.43
CA THR A 69 -7.86 26.22 2.73
C THR A 69 -9.29 26.00 2.21
N LEU A 70 -9.54 24.92 1.47
CA LEU A 70 -10.87 24.61 0.96
C LEU A 70 -11.72 24.01 2.07
N THR A 71 -12.93 24.53 2.26
CA THR A 71 -13.88 24.02 3.25
C THR A 71 -15.21 23.58 2.64
N SER A 72 -15.54 24.01 1.42
CA SER A 72 -16.79 23.66 0.74
C SER A 72 -16.59 23.23 -0.72
N VAL A 73 -17.54 22.43 -1.22
CA VAL A 73 -17.57 21.99 -2.63
C VAL A 73 -17.75 23.17 -3.56
N GLU A 74 -18.58 24.14 -3.18
CA GLU A 74 -18.83 25.35 -3.97
C GLU A 74 -17.56 26.19 -4.14
N GLN A 75 -16.76 26.35 -3.07
CA GLN A 75 -15.48 27.04 -3.14
C GLN A 75 -14.51 26.29 -4.06
N PHE A 76 -14.49 24.96 -3.99
CA PHE A 76 -13.66 24.13 -4.86
C PHE A 76 -14.09 24.22 -6.33
N ASP A 77 -15.39 24.24 -6.58
CA ASP A 77 -15.95 24.27 -7.93
C ASP A 77 -15.82 25.64 -8.60
N THR A 78 -15.97 26.72 -7.83
CA THR A 78 -15.87 28.11 -8.28
C THR A 78 -14.41 28.54 -8.47
N SER A 79 -13.51 28.15 -7.56
CA SER A 79 -12.11 28.61 -7.59
C SER A 79 -11.28 27.93 -8.68
N TYR A 80 -11.69 26.76 -9.15
CA TYR A 80 -10.91 25.95 -10.10
C TYR A 80 -11.83 25.31 -11.14
N PRO A 81 -12.08 25.93 -12.31
CA PRO A 81 -12.90 25.31 -13.34
C PRO A 81 -12.19 24.14 -14.06
N GLY A 82 -12.99 23.17 -14.53
CA GLY A 82 -12.57 22.12 -15.45
C GLY A 82 -11.36 21.28 -14.98
N ASN A 83 -10.30 21.26 -15.80
CA ASN A 83 -9.10 20.46 -15.58
C ASN A 83 -8.17 21.01 -14.48
N LEU A 84 -8.41 22.24 -14.00
CA LEU A 84 -7.59 22.85 -12.95
C LEU A 84 -7.83 22.18 -11.59
N LYS A 85 -9.03 21.63 -11.35
CA LYS A 85 -9.36 20.83 -10.16
C LYS A 85 -8.41 19.67 -9.98
N GLU A 86 -8.24 18.88 -11.05
CA GLU A 86 -7.38 17.71 -11.00
C GLU A 86 -5.89 18.10 -10.92
N LYS A 87 -5.48 19.17 -11.61
CA LYS A 87 -4.10 19.68 -11.53
C LYS A 87 -3.75 20.16 -10.13
N LEU A 88 -4.66 20.88 -9.45
CA LEU A 88 -4.51 21.28 -8.05
C LEU A 88 -4.34 20.07 -7.15
N ILE A 89 -5.27 19.10 -7.24
CA ILE A 89 -5.21 17.90 -6.42
C ILE A 89 -3.92 17.11 -6.70
N ARG A 90 -3.52 16.98 -7.97
CA ARG A 90 -2.30 16.25 -8.35
C ARG A 90 -1.04 16.92 -7.80
N GLY A 91 -0.96 18.24 -7.84
CA GLY A 91 0.14 19.00 -7.24
C GLY A 91 0.19 18.83 -5.73
N ALA A 92 -0.97 18.97 -5.07
CA ALA A 92 -1.11 18.80 -3.63
C ALA A 92 -0.77 17.37 -3.16
N LEU A 93 -1.16 16.34 -3.92
CA LEU A 93 -0.81 14.95 -3.64
C LEU A 93 0.71 14.75 -3.68
N LYS A 94 1.40 15.32 -4.67
CA LYS A 94 2.86 15.23 -4.77
C LYS A 94 3.55 15.87 -3.57
N ALA A 95 3.05 17.02 -3.11
CA ALA A 95 3.58 17.68 -1.91
C ALA A 95 3.25 16.91 -0.61
N ASN A 96 2.08 16.27 -0.53
CA ASN A 96 1.64 15.52 0.65
C ASN A 96 1.92 14.02 0.57
N ARG A 97 3.10 13.64 0.05
CA ARG A 97 3.60 12.25 0.01
C ARG A 97 2.64 11.23 -0.64
N GLY A 98 1.80 11.67 -1.57
CA GLY A 98 0.92 10.81 -2.37
C GLY A 98 -0.45 10.53 -1.77
N SER A 99 -0.87 11.19 -0.69
CA SER A 99 -2.24 11.08 -0.17
C SER A 99 -2.79 12.44 0.27
N LEU A 100 -4.11 12.65 0.19
CA LEU A 100 -4.76 13.87 0.66
C LEU A 100 -6.11 13.55 1.33
N PRO A 101 -6.46 14.24 2.42
CA PRO A 101 -7.78 14.11 3.02
C PRO A 101 -8.83 14.88 2.21
N CYS A 102 -10.05 14.36 2.13
CA CYS A 102 -11.22 15.11 1.69
C CYS A 102 -11.54 16.20 2.74
N PHE A 103 -11.62 17.46 2.35
CA PHE A 103 -11.91 18.56 3.30
C PHE A 103 -13.32 18.51 3.91
N LEU A 104 -14.23 17.70 3.36
CA LEU A 104 -15.59 17.51 3.88
C LEU A 104 -15.70 16.37 4.90
N CYS A 105 -15.03 15.23 4.65
CA CYS A 105 -15.20 14.02 5.47
C CYS A 105 -13.90 13.46 6.04
N GLN A 106 -12.76 14.11 5.77
CA GLN A 106 -11.42 13.72 6.19
C GLN A 106 -10.94 12.34 5.68
N LYS A 107 -11.67 11.71 4.74
CA LYS A 107 -11.23 10.45 4.11
C LYS A 107 -9.99 10.71 3.25
N PHE A 108 -8.93 9.94 3.48
CA PHE A 108 -7.70 10.02 2.70
C PHE A 108 -7.83 9.25 1.38
N LEU A 109 -7.43 9.90 0.28
CA LEU A 109 -7.35 9.30 -1.06
C LEU A 109 -5.97 9.57 -1.66
N SER A 110 -5.46 8.61 -2.44
CA SER A 110 -4.12 8.66 -3.03
C SER A 110 -4.08 9.00 -4.52
N THR A 111 -5.25 9.13 -5.16
CA THR A 111 -5.36 9.41 -6.60
C THR A 111 -6.06 10.74 -6.83
N SER A 112 -5.54 11.56 -7.76
CA SER A 112 -6.11 12.89 -8.05
C SER A 112 -7.55 12.81 -8.55
N LEU A 113 -7.81 11.89 -9.48
CA LEU A 113 -9.14 11.68 -10.03
C LEU A 113 -10.11 11.11 -8.98
N GLY A 114 -9.67 10.11 -8.21
CA GLY A 114 -10.51 9.51 -7.17
C GLY A 114 -10.92 10.52 -6.09
N LEU A 115 -10.02 11.41 -5.69
CA LEU A 115 -10.32 12.48 -4.74
C LEU A 115 -11.27 13.51 -5.34
N ALA A 116 -11.07 13.94 -6.59
CA ALA A 116 -11.99 14.86 -7.27
C ALA A 116 -13.41 14.30 -7.40
N LEU A 117 -13.54 13.02 -7.79
CA LEU A 117 -14.82 12.33 -7.89
C LEU A 117 -15.46 12.12 -6.51
N HIS A 118 -14.65 11.81 -5.50
CA HIS A 118 -15.12 11.68 -4.13
C HIS A 118 -15.69 13.00 -3.62
N ILE A 119 -14.97 14.13 -3.74
CA ILE A 119 -15.43 15.45 -3.30
C ILE A 119 -16.80 15.79 -3.92
N ARG A 120 -16.99 15.56 -5.23
CA ARG A 120 -18.29 15.80 -5.89
C ARG A 120 -19.43 14.94 -5.37
N LYS A 121 -19.13 13.71 -4.91
CA LYS A 121 -20.13 12.76 -4.39
C LYS A 121 -20.21 12.76 -2.86
N CYS A 122 -19.34 13.49 -2.19
CA CYS A 122 -19.17 13.43 -0.75
C CYS A 122 -20.31 14.20 -0.08
N ARG A 123 -21.32 13.46 0.37
CA ARG A 123 -22.47 13.98 1.13
C ARG A 123 -22.17 14.01 2.63
N ALA A 124 -20.99 14.50 3.03
CA ALA A 124 -20.75 14.75 4.45
C ALA A 124 -21.73 15.84 4.88
N GLN A 125 -22.87 15.41 5.41
CA GLN A 125 -23.80 16.27 6.11
C GLN A 125 -23.02 16.96 7.22
N ALA A 126 -23.32 18.23 7.45
CA ALA A 126 -22.88 18.98 8.61
C ALA A 126 -23.28 18.22 9.89
N SER A 127 -22.45 17.29 10.34
CA SER A 127 -22.49 16.79 11.70
C SER A 127 -21.61 17.72 12.51
N ASP A 128 -22.32 18.69 13.07
CA ASP A 128 -21.97 19.55 14.18
C ASP A 128 -20.87 18.95 15.06
N SER A 129 -19.74 19.65 15.09
CA SER A 129 -18.71 19.45 16.09
C SER A 129 -18.95 20.49 17.17
N GLN A 130 -19.66 20.11 18.24
CA GLN A 130 -19.54 20.79 19.52
C GLN A 130 -18.93 19.85 20.56
N GLN A 131 -17.94 20.44 21.24
CA GLN A 131 -17.07 19.88 22.26
C GLN A 131 -17.84 19.60 23.55
N ASP A 132 -17.36 18.62 24.33
CA ASP A 132 -17.13 18.87 25.76
C ASP A 132 -16.03 17.96 26.32
N GLU A 133 -15.48 18.44 27.43
CA GLU A 133 -14.16 18.29 28.00
C GLU A 133 -13.81 16.95 28.70
N ASP A 134 -12.49 16.76 28.86
CA ASP A 134 -11.76 16.13 29.97
C ASP A 134 -11.86 14.60 30.27
N SER A 135 -10.86 13.83 29.79
CA SER A 135 -10.10 12.80 30.57
C SER A 135 -9.28 11.83 29.70
N PRO A 136 -8.17 11.26 30.22
CA PRO A 136 -7.14 10.63 29.42
C PRO A 136 -7.37 9.13 29.23
N SER A 137 -7.47 8.69 27.97
CA SER A 137 -7.07 7.37 27.42
C SER A 137 -7.81 7.15 26.11
N LYS A 138 -7.29 7.65 24.98
CA LYS A 138 -7.97 7.42 23.69
C LYS A 138 -7.84 5.95 23.26
N PRO A 139 -8.95 5.23 23.03
CA PRO A 139 -8.92 3.97 22.32
C PRO A 139 -8.54 4.24 20.86
N ARG A 140 -7.64 3.40 20.36
CA ARG A 140 -7.20 3.28 18.97
C ARG A 140 -8.41 3.42 18.02
N LEU A 141 -8.40 4.47 17.19
CA LEU A 141 -9.38 4.71 16.11
C LEU A 141 -9.56 3.42 15.30
N GLN A 142 -10.68 2.75 15.52
CA GLN A 142 -11.11 1.64 14.69
C GLN A 142 -11.50 2.23 13.33
N LEU A 143 -10.63 2.00 12.36
CA LEU A 143 -10.90 2.16 10.95
C LEU A 143 -12.26 1.51 10.66
N LYS A 144 -13.28 2.34 10.35
CA LYS A 144 -14.61 1.84 9.96
C LYS A 144 -14.43 0.85 8.81
N LYS A 145 -14.59 -0.42 9.15
CA LYS A 145 -14.48 -1.61 8.31
C LYS A 145 -15.54 -1.50 7.22
N GLN A 146 -15.26 -0.78 6.12
CA GLN A 146 -16.03 -0.90 4.88
C GLN A 146 -15.68 -2.24 4.25
N THR A 147 -16.19 -3.31 4.84
CA THR A 147 -16.17 -4.64 4.25
C THR A 147 -17.52 -4.88 3.58
N HIS A 148 -17.55 -4.76 2.25
CA HIS A 148 -18.35 -5.70 1.44
C HIS A 148 -17.72 -7.10 1.58
N ALA A 149 -17.65 -7.63 2.80
CA ALA A 149 -17.16 -8.98 3.03
C ALA A 149 -18.28 -9.93 2.64
N SER A 150 -18.08 -10.67 1.56
CA SER A 150 -18.61 -12.03 1.50
C SER A 150 -18.36 -12.68 2.86
N GLU A 151 -19.45 -13.11 3.49
CA GLU A 151 -19.43 -13.81 4.76
C GLU A 151 -18.44 -14.97 4.66
N VAL A 152 -17.34 -14.90 5.41
CA VAL A 152 -16.33 -15.95 5.39
C VAL A 152 -16.80 -17.02 6.34
N GLU A 153 -17.32 -18.11 5.78
CA GLU A 153 -17.61 -19.31 6.55
C GLU A 153 -16.32 -20.11 6.76
N ILE A 154 -16.02 -20.42 8.02
CA ILE A 154 -14.86 -21.22 8.40
C ILE A 154 -15.36 -22.61 8.75
N SER A 155 -14.91 -23.59 7.97
CA SER A 155 -15.35 -24.97 8.09
C SER A 155 -14.50 -25.78 9.05
N SER A 156 -13.20 -25.46 9.20
CA SER A 156 -12.29 -26.23 10.06
C SER A 156 -11.13 -25.41 10.64
N LEU A 157 -10.42 -25.99 11.62
CA LEU A 157 -9.26 -25.38 12.26
C LEU A 157 -8.04 -25.37 11.31
N GLU A 158 -7.92 -26.37 10.45
CA GLU A 158 -6.86 -26.49 9.44
C GLU A 158 -6.92 -25.32 8.47
N GLN A 159 -8.13 -24.90 8.07
CA GLN A 159 -8.33 -23.72 7.22
C GLN A 159 -7.76 -22.45 7.86
N LEU A 160 -7.92 -22.28 9.18
CA LEU A 160 -7.34 -21.15 9.92
C LEU A 160 -5.83 -21.29 10.12
N LYS A 161 -5.29 -22.51 10.17
CA LYS A 161 -3.84 -22.73 10.24
C LYS A 161 -3.17 -22.43 8.89
N GLU A 162 -3.83 -22.73 7.78
CA GLU A 162 -3.35 -22.43 6.43
C GLU A 162 -3.46 -20.94 6.09
N GLU A 163 -4.60 -20.32 6.40
CA GLU A 163 -4.85 -18.89 6.15
C GLU A 163 -5.34 -18.15 7.41
N PRO A 164 -4.44 -17.86 8.37
CA PRO A 164 -4.83 -17.21 9.62
C PRO A 164 -5.51 -15.85 9.43
N SER A 165 -5.21 -15.11 8.36
CA SER A 165 -5.81 -13.79 8.12
C SER A 165 -7.32 -13.82 7.92
N LEU A 166 -7.92 -14.99 7.64
CA LEU A 166 -9.38 -15.13 7.62
C LEU A 166 -9.99 -14.67 8.94
N TRP A 167 -9.29 -14.86 10.07
CA TRP A 167 -9.69 -14.36 11.39
C TRP A 167 -9.95 -12.85 11.42
N LEU A 168 -9.15 -12.06 10.71
CA LEU A 168 -9.27 -10.60 10.66
C LEU A 168 -10.52 -10.13 9.90
N ARG A 169 -11.15 -11.03 9.13
CA ARG A 169 -12.36 -10.74 8.35
C ARG A 169 -13.63 -11.06 9.12
N ILE A 170 -13.57 -11.96 10.09
CA ILE A 170 -14.70 -12.31 10.96
C ILE A 170 -15.09 -11.12 11.83
N ASP A 171 -16.39 -10.95 12.07
CA ASP A 171 -16.89 -9.97 13.01
C ASP A 171 -16.79 -10.48 14.45
N ASP A 172 -16.59 -9.57 15.41
CA ASP A 172 -16.31 -9.94 16.80
C ASP A 172 -17.38 -10.83 17.43
N ILE A 173 -18.64 -10.63 17.03
CA ILE A 173 -19.79 -11.45 17.45
C ILE A 173 -19.60 -12.91 17.00
N LYS A 174 -19.16 -13.13 15.76
CA LYS A 174 -19.01 -14.47 15.14
C LYS A 174 -17.72 -15.18 15.54
N LYS A 175 -16.69 -14.44 15.96
CA LYS A 175 -15.42 -15.01 16.42
C LYS A 175 -15.61 -16.00 17.57
N LEU A 176 -16.51 -15.66 18.51
CA LEU A 176 -16.84 -16.54 19.64
C LEU A 176 -17.46 -17.86 19.16
N ASP A 177 -18.41 -17.79 18.23
CA ASP A 177 -19.09 -18.98 17.70
C ASP A 177 -18.13 -19.87 16.91
N VAL A 178 -17.22 -19.27 16.14
CA VAL A 178 -16.14 -19.99 15.44
C VAL A 178 -15.25 -20.72 16.44
N LEU A 179 -14.80 -20.06 17.52
CA LEU A 179 -13.96 -20.73 18.51
C LEU A 179 -14.69 -21.85 19.24
N LYS A 180 -15.96 -21.65 19.64
CA LYS A 180 -16.77 -22.69 20.29
C LYS A 180 -16.95 -23.91 19.39
N ARG A 181 -17.12 -23.70 18.09
CA ARG A 181 -17.26 -24.76 17.09
C ARG A 181 -15.96 -25.53 16.89
N LEU A 182 -14.84 -24.81 16.74
CA LEU A 182 -13.53 -25.40 16.45
C LEU A 182 -12.89 -26.09 17.66
N PHE A 183 -13.12 -25.57 18.87
CA PHE A 183 -12.54 -26.06 20.12
C PHE A 183 -13.64 -26.60 21.05
N THR A 184 -14.53 -27.43 20.51
CA THR A 184 -15.67 -27.96 21.25
C THR A 184 -15.18 -28.76 22.46
N ASN A 185 -15.48 -28.28 23.67
CA ASN A 185 -15.11 -28.87 24.96
C ASN A 185 -13.62 -28.86 25.33
N GLU A 186 -12.77 -28.17 24.56
CA GLU A 186 -11.36 -28.04 24.92
C GLU A 186 -11.16 -26.92 25.94
N ARG A 187 -10.52 -27.24 27.07
CA ARG A 187 -10.08 -26.22 28.06
C ARG A 187 -8.85 -25.43 27.60
N LYS A 188 -8.34 -25.74 26.41
CA LYS A 188 -7.10 -25.21 25.86
C LYS A 188 -7.37 -24.81 24.41
N ILE A 189 -7.16 -23.53 24.11
CA ILE A 189 -7.30 -22.95 22.79
C ILE A 189 -5.90 -22.64 22.30
N GLU A 190 -5.52 -23.26 21.20
CA GLU A 190 -4.23 -23.04 20.55
C GLU A 190 -4.29 -21.84 19.62
N CYS A 191 -3.23 -21.03 19.61
CA CYS A 191 -3.08 -19.97 18.63
C CYS A 191 -2.69 -20.56 17.27
N PHE A 192 -3.46 -20.24 16.24
CA PHE A 192 -3.20 -20.66 14.85
C PHE A 192 -2.45 -19.58 14.03
N ALA A 193 -1.99 -18.49 14.66
CA ALA A 193 -1.17 -17.50 13.95
C ALA A 193 0.16 -18.12 13.52
N ILE A 194 0.63 -17.75 12.32
CA ILE A 194 1.96 -18.13 11.85
C ILE A 194 3.01 -17.62 12.85
N PRO A 195 3.84 -18.51 13.46
CA PRO A 195 4.83 -18.11 14.44
C PRO A 195 5.82 -17.10 13.86
N LYS A 196 6.15 -16.08 14.65
CA LYS A 196 7.32 -15.23 14.36
C LYS A 196 8.54 -15.88 14.98
N GLU A 197 9.70 -15.71 14.34
CA GLU A 197 10.97 -16.19 14.85
C GLU A 197 11.14 -15.78 16.33
N GLY A 198 11.39 -16.78 17.19
CA GLY A 198 11.61 -16.57 18.62
C GLY A 198 10.36 -16.30 19.48
N ARG A 199 9.14 -16.27 18.92
CA ARG A 199 7.90 -16.10 19.71
C ARG A 199 7.02 -17.34 19.65
N LYS A 200 6.83 -17.98 20.80
CA LYS A 200 5.81 -19.00 21.00
C LYS A 200 4.55 -18.36 21.57
N CYS A 201 3.40 -18.71 21.01
CA CYS A 201 2.12 -18.26 21.51
C CYS A 201 1.73 -19.06 22.77
N PRO A 202 1.11 -18.42 23.77
CA PRO A 202 0.61 -19.13 24.94
C PRO A 202 -0.60 -20.00 24.58
N ILE A 203 -0.83 -21.05 25.37
CA ILE A 203 -2.09 -21.80 25.37
C ILE A 203 -3.11 -20.98 26.16
N LEU A 204 -4.29 -20.77 25.57
CA LEU A 204 -5.32 -19.89 26.12
C LEU A 204 -6.42 -20.75 26.75
N THR A 205 -6.96 -20.33 27.90
CA THR A 205 -7.97 -21.10 28.63
C THR A 205 -9.38 -20.50 28.57
N SER A 206 -9.50 -19.28 28.04
CA SER A 206 -10.76 -18.55 27.89
C SER A 206 -10.93 -18.07 26.47
N TYR A 207 -12.15 -18.15 25.94
CA TYR A 207 -12.49 -17.65 24.61
C TYR A 207 -12.23 -16.15 24.46
N GLU A 208 -12.51 -15.35 25.49
CA GLU A 208 -12.24 -13.91 25.45
C GLU A 208 -10.75 -13.60 25.38
N ALA A 209 -9.95 -14.32 26.18
CA ALA A 209 -8.50 -14.21 26.15
C ALA A 209 -7.96 -14.65 24.78
N ALA A 210 -8.53 -15.70 24.21
CA ALA A 210 -8.16 -16.19 22.88
C ALA A 210 -8.47 -15.17 21.80
N ILE A 211 -9.66 -14.57 21.78
CA ILE A 211 -10.02 -13.53 20.81
C ILE A 211 -9.05 -12.35 20.90
N LYS A 212 -8.82 -11.82 22.11
CA LYS A 212 -7.88 -10.71 22.33
C LYS A 212 -6.47 -11.05 21.85
N HIS A 213 -6.00 -12.27 22.14
CA HIS A 213 -4.70 -12.73 21.68
C HIS A 213 -4.66 -12.82 20.15
N LEU A 214 -5.61 -13.53 19.52
CA LEU A 214 -5.67 -13.75 18.09
C LEU A 214 -5.80 -12.44 17.30
N ASP A 215 -6.57 -11.47 17.78
CA ASP A 215 -6.72 -10.14 17.16
C ASP A 215 -5.41 -9.35 17.11
N SER A 216 -4.52 -9.58 18.07
CA SER A 216 -3.19 -8.94 18.11
C SER A 216 -2.09 -9.80 17.47
N CYS A 217 -2.27 -11.12 17.44
CA CYS A 217 -1.26 -12.08 17.01
C CYS A 217 -1.35 -12.39 15.52
N VAL A 218 -2.57 -12.53 14.99
CA VAL A 218 -2.82 -12.78 13.57
C VAL A 218 -2.47 -11.53 12.77
N LEU A 219 -1.74 -11.73 11.68
CA LEU A 219 -1.38 -10.68 10.75
C LEU A 219 -2.05 -10.93 9.38
N PRO A 220 -2.20 -9.87 8.57
CA PRO A 220 -2.49 -10.04 7.14
C PRO A 220 -1.50 -11.00 6.49
N MET A 221 -1.98 -11.89 5.61
CA MET A 221 -1.14 -12.96 5.03
C MET A 221 0.13 -12.45 4.38
N TYR A 222 0.08 -11.32 3.67
CA TYR A 222 1.29 -10.72 3.09
C TYR A 222 2.42 -10.52 4.13
N LEU A 223 2.10 -10.07 5.34
CA LEU A 223 3.09 -9.78 6.38
C LEU A 223 3.65 -11.03 7.06
N THR A 224 3.10 -12.22 6.80
CA THR A 224 3.64 -13.48 7.32
C THR A 224 4.79 -14.01 6.49
N PHE A 225 5.06 -13.39 5.33
CA PHE A 225 6.15 -13.75 4.42
C PHE A 225 7.38 -12.83 4.53
N ILE A 226 7.48 -11.99 5.56
CA ILE A 226 8.66 -11.13 5.76
C ILE A 226 9.90 -11.98 6.07
N GLY A 227 11.07 -11.58 5.57
CA GLY A 227 12.34 -12.24 5.86
C GLY A 227 12.53 -13.50 5.02
N GLU A 228 12.92 -14.61 5.66
CA GLU A 228 13.28 -15.86 4.98
C GLU A 228 12.13 -16.46 4.15
N ARG A 229 10.88 -16.19 4.56
CA ARG A 229 9.66 -16.64 3.89
C ARG A 229 9.31 -15.85 2.62
N ALA A 230 10.05 -14.79 2.29
CA ALA A 230 9.76 -13.98 1.10
C ALA A 230 9.85 -14.78 -0.21
N SER A 231 10.74 -15.79 -0.23
CA SER A 231 10.87 -16.73 -1.35
C SER A 231 9.60 -17.55 -1.57
N LEU A 232 8.88 -17.94 -0.51
CA LEU A 232 7.62 -18.68 -0.60
C LEU A 232 6.52 -17.81 -1.21
N PHE A 233 6.48 -16.52 -0.86
CA PHE A 233 5.51 -15.59 -1.45
C PHE A 233 5.66 -15.48 -2.97
N ARG A 234 6.90 -15.46 -3.48
CA ARG A 234 7.17 -15.42 -4.94
C ARG A 234 6.66 -16.64 -5.69
N LYS A 235 6.61 -17.79 -5.03
CA LYS A 235 6.12 -19.06 -5.61
C LYS A 235 4.59 -19.12 -5.67
N LEU A 236 3.88 -18.25 -4.95
CA LEU A 236 2.42 -18.16 -5.04
C LEU A 236 2.00 -17.69 -6.44
N ASP A 237 0.79 -18.07 -6.84
CA ASP A 237 0.22 -17.55 -8.07
C ASP A 237 -0.02 -16.03 -7.97
N THR A 238 -0.01 -15.39 -9.14
CA THR A 238 -0.20 -13.94 -9.26
C THR A 238 -1.52 -13.46 -8.63
N LYS A 239 -2.58 -14.27 -8.66
CA LYS A 239 -3.89 -13.86 -8.10
C LYS A 239 -3.83 -13.87 -6.58
N LEU A 240 -3.27 -14.90 -5.94
CA LEU A 240 -3.08 -14.94 -4.48
C LEU A 240 -2.14 -13.84 -3.99
N GLN A 241 -0.99 -13.63 -4.65
CA GLN A 241 -0.08 -12.54 -4.29
C GLN A 241 -0.81 -11.19 -4.27
N THR A 242 -1.57 -10.94 -5.34
CA THR A 242 -2.34 -9.69 -5.47
C THR A 242 -3.43 -9.58 -4.40
N ARG A 243 -4.13 -10.68 -4.09
CA ARG A 243 -5.14 -10.73 -3.02
C ARG A 243 -4.52 -10.35 -1.68
N TYR A 244 -3.46 -11.05 -1.27
CA TYR A 244 -2.80 -10.83 0.02
C TYR A 244 -2.24 -9.42 0.17
N ILE A 245 -1.65 -8.87 -0.89
CA ILE A 245 -1.17 -7.47 -0.86
C ILE A 245 -2.33 -6.50 -0.67
N ARG A 246 -3.42 -6.64 -1.44
CA ARG A 246 -4.57 -5.73 -1.33
C ARG A 246 -5.21 -5.81 0.05
N GLU A 247 -5.42 -7.02 0.57
CA GLU A 247 -6.00 -7.21 1.91
C GLU A 247 -5.12 -6.56 2.99
N ALA A 248 -3.80 -6.74 2.91
CA ALA A 248 -2.87 -6.09 3.82
C ALA A 248 -2.86 -4.56 3.67
N MET A 249 -2.97 -4.03 2.44
CA MET A 249 -3.02 -2.59 2.17
C MET A 249 -4.30 -1.94 2.67
N ASN A 250 -5.42 -2.65 2.62
CA ASN A 250 -6.68 -2.17 3.17
C ASN A 250 -6.61 -1.99 4.69
N LEU A 251 -5.77 -2.77 5.38
CA LEU A 251 -5.52 -2.67 6.82
C LEU A 251 -4.39 -1.69 7.15
N LYS A 252 -3.40 -1.53 6.26
CA LYS A 252 -2.26 -0.63 6.40
C LYS A 252 -2.01 0.11 5.09
N LEU A 253 -2.13 1.43 5.09
CA LEU A 253 -1.99 2.26 3.88
C LEU A 253 -0.68 2.05 3.12
N GLU A 254 0.38 1.64 3.82
CA GLU A 254 1.67 1.30 3.24
C GLU A 254 2.14 -0.06 3.73
N LEU A 255 2.82 -0.79 2.85
CA LEU A 255 3.41 -2.08 3.17
C LEU A 255 4.90 -2.12 2.81
N PRO A 256 5.73 -2.79 3.62
CA PRO A 256 7.14 -3.00 3.30
C PRO A 256 7.30 -4.10 2.24
N CYS A 257 8.35 -4.00 1.42
CA CYS A 257 8.87 -5.13 0.66
C CYS A 257 9.31 -6.23 1.64
N LEU A 258 8.93 -7.48 1.35
CA LEU A 258 9.27 -8.64 2.19
C LEU A 258 10.78 -8.90 2.32
N VAL A 259 11.59 -8.36 1.38
CA VAL A 259 13.04 -8.59 1.31
C VAL A 259 13.83 -7.36 1.75
N CYS A 260 13.67 -6.22 1.07
CA CYS A 260 14.49 -5.02 1.36
C CYS A 260 13.85 -4.06 2.37
N GLY A 261 12.60 -4.31 2.81
CA GLY A 261 11.90 -3.45 3.76
C GLY A 261 11.40 -2.11 3.21
N ARG A 262 11.69 -1.75 1.96
CA ARG A 262 11.22 -0.48 1.35
C ARG A 262 9.69 -0.39 1.38
N MET A 263 9.16 0.76 1.76
CA MET A 263 7.71 0.99 1.88
C MET A 263 7.06 1.33 0.54
N PHE A 264 5.85 0.83 0.31
CA PHE A 264 5.04 1.08 -0.88
C PHE A 264 3.59 1.35 -0.49
N ALA A 265 3.02 2.41 -1.07
CA ALA A 265 1.62 2.80 -0.90
C ALA A 265 0.68 2.24 -1.99
N HIS A 266 1.23 1.49 -2.98
CA HIS A 266 0.47 1.00 -4.13
C HIS A 266 0.76 -0.49 -4.38
N HIS A 267 -0.29 -1.30 -4.52
CA HIS A 267 -0.16 -2.76 -4.62
C HIS A 267 0.58 -3.22 -5.86
N TYR A 268 0.31 -2.63 -7.04
CA TYR A 268 1.05 -2.95 -8.28
C TYR A 268 2.56 -2.71 -8.13
N GLY A 269 2.96 -1.54 -7.61
CA GLY A 269 4.37 -1.20 -7.41
C GLY A 269 5.05 -2.14 -6.42
N LEU A 270 4.37 -2.48 -5.31
CA LEU A 270 4.89 -3.42 -4.33
C LEU A 270 5.10 -4.82 -4.92
N ARG A 271 4.08 -5.36 -5.60
CA ARG A 271 4.16 -6.69 -6.21
C ARG A 271 5.29 -6.75 -7.22
N TYR A 272 5.31 -5.80 -8.17
CA TYR A 272 6.35 -5.71 -9.21
C TYR A 272 7.76 -5.67 -8.61
N HIS A 273 7.92 -4.92 -7.52
CA HIS A 273 9.18 -4.83 -6.81
C HIS A 273 9.55 -6.13 -6.10
N VAL A 274 8.64 -6.78 -5.37
CA VAL A 274 8.91 -8.04 -4.64
C VAL A 274 9.35 -9.17 -5.58
N GLU A 275 8.82 -9.22 -6.80
CA GLU A 275 9.21 -10.16 -7.86
C GLU A 275 10.67 -9.99 -8.32
N ARG A 276 11.24 -8.79 -8.21
CA ARG A 276 12.58 -8.45 -8.75
C ARG A 276 13.61 -8.09 -7.67
N CYS A 277 13.15 -7.78 -6.47
CA CYS A 277 13.98 -7.30 -5.38
C CYS A 277 14.98 -8.39 -4.95
N ASN A 278 16.28 -8.14 -5.08
CA ASN A 278 17.32 -9.09 -4.68
C ASN A 278 17.18 -10.48 -5.35
N VAL A 279 16.66 -10.50 -6.58
CA VAL A 279 16.77 -11.69 -7.45
C VAL A 279 18.12 -11.56 -8.14
N PRO A 280 19.10 -12.45 -7.89
CA PRO A 280 20.31 -12.46 -8.68
C PRO A 280 19.89 -12.68 -10.14
N GLU A 281 20.30 -11.78 -11.04
CA GLU A 281 20.15 -12.03 -12.46
C GLU A 281 20.85 -13.37 -12.74
N GLU A 282 20.08 -14.40 -13.08
CA GLU A 282 20.68 -15.65 -13.51
C GLU A 282 21.57 -15.33 -14.69
N VAL A 283 22.88 -15.49 -14.47
CA VAL A 283 23.92 -15.38 -15.48
C VAL A 283 23.44 -16.24 -16.64
N GLY A 284 23.13 -15.57 -17.75
CA GLY A 284 22.67 -16.22 -18.96
C GLY A 284 23.55 -17.42 -19.23
N ILE A 285 22.94 -18.60 -19.25
CA ILE A 285 23.56 -19.84 -19.68
C ILE A 285 24.13 -19.53 -21.07
N ALA A 286 25.44 -19.36 -21.13
CA ALA A 286 26.20 -19.36 -22.36
C ALA A 286 25.98 -20.74 -22.97
N PHE A 287 25.04 -20.84 -23.90
CA PHE A 287 25.01 -21.94 -24.84
C PHE A 287 26.28 -21.79 -25.68
N GLY A 288 27.21 -22.72 -25.46
CA GLY A 288 28.39 -22.93 -26.30
C GLY A 288 28.02 -23.50 -27.66
#